data_AF-A0A6J4X728-F1
#
_entry.id   AF-A0A6J4X728-F1
#
_cell.length_a   1.000
_cell.length_b   1.000
_cell.length_c   1.000
_cell.angle_alpha   90.00
_cell.angle_beta   90.00
_cell.angle_gamma   90.00
#
_symmetry.space_group_name_H-M   'P 1'
#
loop_
_entity.id
_entity.type
_entity.pdbx_description
1 polymer ?
#
loop_
_entity_poly.entity_id
_entity_poly.type
_entity_poly.pdbx_seq_one_letter_code
_entity_poly.pdbx_strand_id
1 'polypeptide(L)' 'MPNKFCPHCGKRTGFQVRFNVSCRIGDEQEKAYLRECQDCGGRFITIQKDERMPDNKDQSTPD' A
#
# COMPACT_ATOMS: atom_id res chain seq x y z
N MET A 1 -7.31 -10.86 -3.32
CA MET A 1 -6.75 -10.78 -1.94
C MET A 1 -5.38 -10.12 -2.01
N PRO A 2 -5.14 -9.00 -1.30
CA PRO A 2 -3.84 -8.34 -1.32
C PRO A 2 -2.75 -9.30 -0.83
N ASN A 3 -1.64 -9.35 -1.56
CA ASN A 3 -0.56 -10.31 -1.32
C ASN A 3 0.03 -10.10 0.08
N LYS A 4 -0.14 -11.10 0.97
CA LYS A 4 0.33 -11.05 2.35
C LYS A 4 1.83 -11.35 2.48
N PHE A 5 2.52 -11.62 1.37
CA PHE A 5 3.93 -12.03 1.34
C PHE A 5 4.76 -10.99 0.61
N CYS A 6 5.94 -10.68 1.17
CA CYS A 6 6.89 -9.79 0.53
C CYS A 6 7.43 -10.46 -0.74
N PRO A 7 7.37 -9.82 -1.92
CA PRO A 7 7.91 -10.41 -3.15
C PRO A 7 9.45 -10.54 -3.13
N HIS A 8 10.14 -9.78 -2.27
CA HIS A 8 11.60 -9.80 -2.17
C HIS A 8 12.12 -10.92 -1.28
N CYS A 9 11.48 -11.17 -0.13
CA CYS A 9 11.98 -12.12 0.86
C CYS A 9 11.03 -13.29 1.15
N GLY A 10 9.84 -13.32 0.53
CA GLY A 10 8.83 -14.38 0.71
C GLY A 10 8.18 -14.42 2.10
N LYS A 11 8.60 -13.57 3.03
CA LYS A 11 8.07 -13.54 4.40
C LYS A 11 6.66 -12.94 4.45
N ARG A 12 5.86 -13.45 5.39
CA ARG A 12 4.54 -12.90 5.73
C ARG A 12 4.74 -11.83 6.81
N THR A 13 4.85 -10.58 6.39
CA THR A 13 5.29 -9.47 7.25
C THR A 13 4.41 -8.23 7.03
N GLY A 14 4.44 -7.30 7.99
CA GLY A 14 3.77 -6.01 7.90
C GLY A 14 4.40 -5.14 6.81
N PHE A 15 3.56 -4.44 6.05
CA PHE A 15 4.00 -3.53 4.99
C PHE A 15 3.67 -2.08 5.34
N GLN A 16 4.67 -1.21 5.32
CA GLN A 16 4.45 0.22 5.51
C GLN A 16 4.12 0.86 4.16
N VAL A 17 3.04 1.65 4.09
CA VAL A 17 2.76 2.50 2.92
C VAL A 17 3.66 3.71 3.00
N ARG A 18 4.47 3.93 1.97
CA ARG A 18 5.31 5.12 1.84
C ARG A 18 4.60 6.25 1.10
N PHE A 19 3.77 5.91 0.11
CA PHE A 19 2.89 6.86 -0.57
C PHE A 19 1.73 6.14 -1.26
N ASN A 20 0.62 6.87 -1.39
CA ASN A 20 -0.52 6.51 -2.20
C ASN A 20 -0.61 7.48 -3.38
N VAL A 21 -0.66 6.96 -4.59
CA VAL A 21 -0.87 7.79 -5.78
C VAL A 21 -2.04 7.21 -6.55
N SER A 22 -3.01 8.07 -6.86
CA SER A 22 -4.04 7.71 -7.82
C SER A 22 -3.41 7.64 -9.20
N CYS A 23 -3.53 6.50 -9.86
CA CYS A 23 -3.09 6.30 -11.23
C CYS A 23 -4.30 5.95 -12.10
N ARG A 24 -4.28 6.37 -13.37
CA ARG A 24 -5.25 5.87 -14.35
C ARG A 24 -4.60 4.77 -15.15
N ILE A 25 -5.22 3.60 -15.17
CA ILE A 25 -4.80 2.47 -16.00
C ILE A 25 -5.95 2.21 -16.98
N GLY A 26 -5.79 2.69 -18.21
CA GLY A 26 -6.91 2.79 -19.15
C GLY A 26 -7.93 3.86 -18.73
N ASP A 27 -9.22 3.54 -18.82
CA ASP A 27 -10.31 4.43 -18.42
C ASP A 27 -10.62 4.38 -16.91
N GLU A 28 -10.05 3.44 -16.17
CA GLU A 28 -10.30 3.23 -14.74
C GLU A 28 -9.31 4.00 -13.86
N GLN A 29 -9.81 4.56 -12.76
CA GLN A 29 -8.99 5.14 -11.71
C GLN A 29 -8.63 4.07 -10.68
N GLU A 30 -7.34 3.79 -10.55
CA GLU A 30 -6.78 2.86 -9.57
C GLU A 30 -5.90 3.61 -8.58
N LYS A 31 -5.59 2.98 -7.44
CA LYS A 31 -4.61 3.51 -6.49
C LYS A 31 -3.40 2.61 -6.45
N ALA A 32 -2.24 3.18 -6.76
CA ALA A 32 -0.96 2.55 -6.56
C ALA A 32 -0.41 2.94 -5.19
N TYR A 33 0.06 1.95 -4.46
CA TYR A 33 0.66 2.11 -3.14
C TYR A 33 2.09 1.61 -3.19
N LEU A 34 3.06 2.48 -2.87
CA LEU A 34 4.41 1.99 -2.60
C LEU A 34 4.43 1.41 -1.19
N ARG A 35 4.74 0.12 -1.11
CA ARG A 35 4.91 -0.64 0.11
C ARG A 35 6.38 -0.90 0.35
N GLU A 36 6.81 -0.78 1.60
CA GLU A 36 8.14 -1.20 2.06
C GLU A 36 7.98 -2.35 3.06
N CYS A 37 8.77 -3.40 2.85
CA CYS A 37 8.85 -4.54 3.75
C CYS A 37 9.64 -4.16 5.01
N GLN A 38 9.05 -4.36 6.19
CA GLN A 38 9.75 -4.05 7.45
C GLN A 38 10.94 -4.98 7.73
N ASP A 39 10.88 -6.24 7.29
CA ASP A 39 11.95 -7.21 7.51
C ASP A 39 13.18 -6.98 6.63
N CYS A 40 12.97 -6.73 5.34
CA CYS A 40 14.06 -6.71 4.36
C CYS A 40 14.29 -5.34 3.72
N GLY A 41 13.49 -4.34 4.07
CA GLY A 41 13.54 -3.00 3.46
C GLY A 41 13.15 -2.97 1.97
N GLY A 42 12.72 -4.10 1.41
CA GLY A 42 12.38 -4.23 0.00
C GLY A 42 11.14 -3.41 -0.34
N ARG A 43 11.24 -2.59 -1.38
CA ARG A 43 10.16 -1.71 -1.84
C ARG A 43 9.46 -2.31 -3.05
N PHE A 44 8.13 -2.24 -3.08
CA PHE A 44 7.34 -2.74 -4.21
C PHE A 44 6.02 -1.99 -4.31
N ILE A 45 5.47 -1.93 -5.53
CA ILE A 45 4.22 -1.22 -5.81
C ILE A 45 3.08 -2.24 -5.82
N THR A 46 2.02 -1.95 -5.07
CA THR A 46 0.77 -2.70 -5.15
C THR A 46 -0.31 -1.80 -5.71
N ILE A 47 -0.98 -2.24 -6.76
CA ILE A 47 -2.16 -1.58 -7.30
C ILE A 47 -3.37 -2.22 -6.62
N GLN A 48 -4.21 -1.42 -5.98
CA GLN A 48 -5.52 -1.88 -5.51
C GLN A 48 -6.61 -1.14 -6.27
N LYS A 49 -7.57 -1.90 -6.79
CA LYS A 49 -8.83 -1.36 -7.28
C LYS A 49 -9.53 -0.69 -6.11
N ASP A 50 -10.11 0.49 -6.34
CA ASP A 50 -10.69 1.35 -5.31
C ASP A 50 -11.96 0.71 -4.69
N GLU A 51 -11.80 -0.38 -3.95
CA GLU A 51 -12.82 -0.91 -3.05
C GLU A 51 -12.55 -0.30 -1.67
N ARG A 52 -12.92 0.98 -1.53
CA ARG A 52 -13.02 1.77 -0.29
C ARG A 52 -12.39 1.11 0.95
N MET A 53 -11.08 1.30 1.13
CA MET A 53 -10.54 1.34 2.49
C MET A 53 -10.76 2.78 2.98
N PRO A 54 -11.55 3.01 4.03
CA PRO A 54 -11.66 4.35 4.59
C PRO A 54 -10.24 4.80 4.94
N ASP A 55 -9.90 5.98 4.45
CA ASP A 55 -8.74 6.74 4.88
C ASP A 55 -8.87 6.87 6.39
N ASN A 56 -8.27 5.94 7.15
CA ASN A 56 -8.20 6.05 8.60
C ASN A 56 -7.12 7.10 8.88
N LYS A 57 -7.46 8.34 8.54
CA LYS A 57 -6.88 9.55 9.10
C LYS A 57 -7.34 9.59 10.54
N ASP A 58 -6.79 8.69 11.36
CA ASP A 58 -6.72 8.94 12.79
C ASP A 58 -5.71 10.06 12.95
N GLN A 59 -6.31 11.25 12.99
CA GLN A 59 -5.69 12.53 13.17
C GLN A 59 -5.13 12.54 14.59
N SER A 60 -3.86 12.19 14.75
CA SER A 60 -3.15 12.48 15.99
C SER A 60 -3.14 14.01 16.19
N THR A 61 -3.70 14.38 17.34
CA THR A 61 -3.83 15.65 18.08
C THR A 61 -2.84 16.79 17.78
N PRO A 62 -3.29 18.06 17.96
CA PRO A 62 -2.99 18.85 19.18
C PRO A 62 -4.24 19.64 19.68
N ASP A 63 -4.45 20.09 20.92
CA ASP A 63 -3.63 20.59 22.05
C ASP A 63 -4.36 20.22 23.36
#